data_AF-A0A1Q3T1S0-F1
#
_entry.id   AF-A0A1Q3T1S0-F1
#
_cell.length_a   1.000
_cell.length_b   1.000
_cell.length_c   1.000
_cell.angle_alpha   90.00
_cell.angle_beta   90.00
_cell.angle_gamma   90.00
#
_symmetry.space_group_name_H-M   'P 1'
#
loop_
_entity.id
_entity.type
_entity.pdbx_description
1 polymer ?
#
loop_
_entity_poly.entity_id
_entity_poly.type
_entity_poly.pdbx_seq_one_letter_code
_entity_poly.pdbx_strand_id
1 'polypeptide(L)'
;MLGVEVLIWCNEQEQTDSYYNVVKNYLFTGKIGHCALKITVPSDDANDLLIKKYCCQGESPLIAHHKVSVKMKKKISNNKDEAKYTVETIPAWEIYFSVWPNGLKEEYHDRLIENYEQEVEYSEKWCENFPVSYRERHTGALRGWVPHRVFDFIFGKPELVPEPICFILHPSEEGIVCMEYLLDCEEKHDLLLRQIEELIVKTNKVNLESLLIQNEITRLQNYLNKWNLSEEHKKAIKSEENALKLKKCKLHEDNQPLFDTLEDLVAEEEKLSRTLKEKRAMLQKYASIGRNPSQLIYLPLTTSTKLSYGLSLEPMLKCMQKIAKDVDFNIVFNNCSHAVHEVLLAGCEVLKSFMIEGNFLQFSDFYPSFLDRPSIVASFAQQLQAAIIDANKMQFENQTEKKEQKTLKTQSWMPAYGAQIAAKVATATLSSESVLCRSSLKV
;
A
#
# COMPACT_ATOMS: atom_id res chain seq x y z
N MET A 1 -1.08 0.61 6.13
CA MET A 1 -2.00 -0.13 7.04
C MET A 1 -2.22 -1.50 6.40
N LEU A 2 -2.33 -2.61 7.13
CA LEU A 2 -2.47 -3.94 6.50
C LEU A 2 -3.92 -4.43 6.51
N GLY A 3 -4.60 -4.41 5.37
CA GLY A 3 -6.00 -4.84 5.26
C GLY A 3 -6.56 -4.52 3.89
N VAL A 4 -7.88 -4.37 3.82
CA VAL A 4 -8.61 -3.96 2.62
C VAL A 4 -9.16 -2.56 2.84
N GLU A 5 -8.86 -1.66 1.92
CA GLU A 5 -9.44 -0.32 1.81
C GLU A 5 -10.44 -0.33 0.66
N VAL A 6 -11.71 -0.07 0.97
CA VAL A 6 -12.77 0.17 -0.02
C VAL A 6 -12.80 1.65 -0.32
N LEU A 7 -12.45 1.99 -1.56
CA LEU A 7 -12.29 3.36 -2.04
C LEU A 7 -13.54 3.75 -2.83
N ILE A 8 -14.22 4.82 -2.40
CA ILE A 8 -15.52 5.21 -2.97
C ILE A 8 -15.48 6.68 -3.35
N TRP A 9 -15.66 6.95 -4.64
CA TRP A 9 -15.79 8.29 -5.19
C TRP A 9 -17.24 8.51 -5.58
N CYS A 10 -17.96 9.34 -4.83
CA CYS A 10 -19.29 9.80 -5.19
C CYS A 10 -19.20 11.24 -5.66
N ASN A 11 -19.91 11.59 -6.74
CA ASN A 11 -20.10 13.00 -7.07
C ASN A 11 -21.05 13.63 -6.02
N GLU A 12 -20.54 14.56 -5.22
CA GLU A 12 -21.32 15.27 -4.20
C GLU A 12 -21.89 16.62 -4.69
N GLN A 13 -21.86 16.92 -5.99
CA GLN A 13 -22.37 18.15 -6.58
C GLN A 13 -23.38 17.82 -7.68
N GLU A 14 -24.55 18.43 -7.83
CA GLU A 14 -25.28 19.50 -7.14
C GLU A 14 -26.78 19.18 -7.36
N GLN A 15 -27.65 19.69 -6.50
CA GLN A 15 -29.08 19.82 -6.81
C GLN A 15 -29.25 20.79 -7.98
N THR A 16 -28.98 20.36 -9.21
CA THR A 16 -29.47 21.09 -10.37
C THR A 16 -30.88 20.61 -10.65
N ASP A 17 -31.85 21.54 -10.61
CA ASP A 17 -33.30 21.36 -10.78
C ASP A 17 -33.71 20.85 -12.18
N SER A 18 -32.80 20.21 -12.93
CA SER A 18 -33.13 19.68 -14.24
C SER A 18 -33.99 18.43 -14.11
N TYR A 19 -35.08 18.38 -14.86
CA TYR A 19 -35.96 17.20 -14.99
C TYR A 19 -35.17 15.93 -15.39
N TYR A 20 -34.03 16.08 -16.07
CA TYR A 20 -33.12 14.99 -16.40
C TYR A 20 -32.43 14.39 -15.18
N ASN A 21 -32.05 15.20 -14.19
CA ASN A 21 -31.60 14.67 -12.91
C ASN A 21 -32.72 13.93 -12.19
N VAL A 22 -33.98 14.32 -12.36
CA VAL A 22 -35.11 13.56 -11.79
C VAL A 22 -35.21 12.18 -12.43
N VAL A 23 -35.17 12.05 -13.77
CA VAL A 23 -35.24 10.74 -14.47
C VAL A 23 -33.98 9.90 -14.24
N LYS A 24 -32.79 10.51 -14.25
CA LYS A 24 -31.51 9.87 -13.91
C LYS A 24 -31.50 9.40 -12.45
N ASN A 25 -32.01 10.21 -11.53
CA ASN A 25 -32.23 9.81 -10.13
C ASN A 25 -33.43 8.87 -9.99
N TYR A 26 -34.33 8.72 -10.97
CA TYR A 26 -35.46 7.78 -10.90
C TYR A 26 -35.06 6.37 -11.40
N LEU A 27 -34.26 6.31 -12.47
CA LEU A 27 -33.75 5.06 -13.05
C LEU A 27 -32.48 4.56 -12.35
N PHE A 28 -31.64 5.47 -11.84
CA PHE A 28 -30.38 5.14 -11.17
C PHE A 28 -30.31 5.60 -9.70
N THR A 29 -31.42 6.05 -9.07
CA THR A 29 -31.64 6.37 -7.63
C THR A 29 -30.40 6.45 -6.71
N GLY A 30 -29.40 7.28 -7.00
CA GLY A 30 -28.20 7.32 -6.17
C GLY A 30 -27.05 8.13 -6.77
N LYS A 31 -26.05 8.43 -5.94
CA LYS A 31 -24.83 9.11 -6.36
C LYS A 31 -24.08 8.21 -7.36
N ILE A 32 -23.95 8.68 -8.61
CA ILE A 32 -23.05 8.05 -9.59
C ILE A 32 -21.62 8.28 -9.14
N GLY A 33 -20.78 7.27 -9.34
CA GLY A 33 -19.42 7.30 -8.82
C GLY A 33 -18.60 6.09 -9.23
N HIS A 34 -17.47 5.95 -8.57
CA HIS A 34 -16.51 4.87 -8.79
C HIS A 34 -16.22 4.12 -7.49
N CYS A 35 -15.92 2.83 -7.61
CA CYS A 35 -15.47 2.00 -6.51
C CYS A 35 -14.22 1.25 -6.90
N ALA A 36 -13.27 1.17 -5.97
CA ALA A 36 -12.09 0.34 -6.11
C ALA A 36 -11.73 -0.34 -4.77
N LEU A 37 -10.89 -1.35 -4.86
CA LEU A 37 -10.27 -2.00 -3.71
C LEU A 37 -8.77 -1.73 -3.73
N LYS A 38 -8.23 -1.41 -2.56
CA LYS A 38 -6.80 -1.45 -2.30
C LYS A 38 -6.54 -2.45 -1.17
N ILE A 39 -5.76 -3.47 -1.45
CA ILE A 39 -5.41 -4.51 -0.49
C ILE A 39 -3.94 -4.37 -0.15
N THR A 40 -3.62 -4.33 1.15
CA THR A 40 -2.24 -4.27 1.63
C THR A 40 -1.94 -5.45 2.55
N VAL A 41 -0.96 -6.28 2.16
CA VAL A 41 -0.59 -7.52 2.89
C VAL A 41 0.93 -7.60 3.09
N PRO A 42 1.44 -8.25 4.14
CA PRO A 42 2.88 -8.47 4.30
C PRO A 42 3.50 -9.18 3.10
N SER A 43 4.73 -8.84 2.73
CA SER A 43 5.51 -9.61 1.74
C SER A 43 6.19 -10.77 2.45
N ASP A 44 5.44 -11.86 2.60
CA ASP A 44 5.91 -13.16 3.09
C ASP A 44 5.74 -14.20 1.97
N ASP A 45 6.40 -15.36 2.11
CA ASP A 45 6.42 -16.40 1.06
C ASP A 45 5.01 -16.86 0.66
N ALA A 46 4.06 -16.87 1.60
CA ALA A 46 2.69 -17.28 1.35
C ALA A 46 1.94 -16.24 0.49
N ASN A 47 2.02 -14.96 0.83
CA ASN A 47 1.38 -13.88 0.06
C ASN A 47 2.08 -13.66 -1.29
N ASP A 48 3.41 -13.78 -1.35
CA ASP A 48 4.18 -13.71 -2.60
C ASP A 48 3.70 -14.80 -3.58
N LEU A 49 3.45 -16.02 -3.10
CA LEU A 49 2.89 -17.11 -3.92
C LEU A 49 1.45 -16.81 -4.39
N LEU A 50 0.60 -16.27 -3.52
CA LEU A 50 -0.78 -15.92 -3.87
C LEU A 50 -0.83 -14.82 -4.94
N ILE A 51 -0.04 -13.76 -4.77
CA ILE A 51 0.03 -12.64 -5.72
C ILE A 51 0.58 -13.12 -7.06
N LYS A 52 1.65 -13.93 -7.05
CA LYS A 52 2.18 -14.53 -8.27
C LYS A 52 1.16 -15.42 -8.98
N LYS A 53 0.34 -16.15 -8.22
CA LYS A 53 -0.68 -17.07 -8.77
C LYS A 53 -1.88 -16.33 -9.38
N TYR A 54 -2.34 -15.25 -8.75
CA TYR A 54 -3.61 -14.62 -9.11
C TYR A 54 -3.44 -13.29 -9.86
N CYS A 55 -2.39 -12.52 -9.57
CA CYS A 55 -2.16 -11.19 -10.13
C CYS A 55 -1.19 -11.19 -11.32
N CYS A 56 -0.28 -12.15 -11.43
CA CYS A 56 0.65 -12.27 -12.56
C CYS A 56 0.12 -13.25 -13.61
N GLN A 57 0.03 -12.82 -14.87
CA GLN A 57 -0.24 -13.73 -15.99
C GLN A 57 0.51 -13.27 -17.24
N GLY A 58 1.60 -13.97 -17.57
CA GLY A 58 2.48 -13.60 -18.68
C GLY A 58 3.49 -12.54 -18.29
N GLU A 59 3.87 -11.68 -19.24
CA GLU A 59 4.88 -10.63 -19.06
C GLU A 59 4.31 -9.39 -18.36
N SER A 60 3.00 -9.16 -18.42
CA SER A 60 2.33 -8.02 -17.79
C SER A 60 1.45 -8.46 -16.61
N PRO A 61 1.32 -7.63 -15.55
CA PRO A 61 0.43 -7.92 -14.44
C PRO A 61 -1.03 -7.86 -14.88
N LEU A 62 -1.81 -8.91 -14.60
CA LEU A 62 -3.26 -8.95 -14.85
C LEU A 62 -4.02 -8.03 -13.87
N ILE A 63 -3.55 -7.95 -12.63
CA ILE A 63 -4.09 -7.09 -11.57
C ILE A 63 -2.94 -6.21 -11.09
N ALA A 64 -3.16 -4.90 -10.96
CA ALA A 64 -2.11 -3.97 -10.54
C ALA A 64 -1.63 -4.28 -9.11
N HIS A 65 -0.32 -4.49 -8.95
CA HIS A 65 0.30 -4.75 -7.65
C HIS A 65 1.76 -4.31 -7.62
N HIS A 66 2.26 -3.87 -6.47
CA HIS A 66 3.67 -3.50 -6.28
C HIS A 66 4.10 -3.66 -4.81
N LYS A 67 5.42 -3.77 -4.56
CA LYS A 67 5.98 -3.81 -3.21
C LYS A 67 6.10 -2.41 -2.64
N VAL A 68 5.74 -2.25 -1.37
CA VAL A 68 5.78 -1.00 -0.61
C VAL A 68 6.33 -1.23 0.79
N SER A 69 6.86 -0.17 1.41
CA SER A 69 7.30 -0.18 2.81
C SER A 69 6.22 0.41 3.72
N VAL A 70 5.64 -0.40 4.61
CA VAL A 70 4.55 0.03 5.51
C VAL A 70 5.06 0.18 6.94
N LYS A 71 4.84 1.35 7.53
CA LYS A 71 5.14 1.61 8.95
C LYS A 71 4.03 1.04 9.84
N MET A 72 4.38 0.12 10.74
CA MET A 72 3.49 -0.48 11.72
C MET A 72 3.90 -0.13 13.15
N LYS A 73 2.92 0.12 14.02
CA LYS A 73 3.17 0.31 15.46
C LYS A 73 3.18 -1.04 16.16
N LYS A 74 4.30 -1.41 16.77
CA LYS A 74 4.48 -2.64 17.55
C LYS A 74 4.54 -2.30 19.04
N LYS A 75 3.69 -2.96 19.84
CA LYS A 75 3.69 -2.80 21.30
C LYS A 75 4.88 -3.56 21.90
N ILE A 76 5.72 -2.88 22.69
CA ILE A 76 6.99 -3.43 23.21
C ILE A 76 6.84 -4.01 24.61
N SER A 77 5.96 -3.46 25.46
CA SER A 77 5.78 -3.97 26.82
C SER A 77 4.33 -3.87 27.31
N ASN A 78 4.00 -4.74 28.27
CA ASN A 78 2.72 -4.79 28.99
C ASN A 78 2.87 -4.26 30.43
N ASN A 79 3.84 -3.37 30.70
CA ASN A 79 3.82 -2.70 32.01
C ASN A 79 2.55 -1.83 32.07
N LYS A 80 1.82 -1.96 33.19
CA LYS A 80 0.47 -1.42 33.37
C LYS A 80 0.38 0.10 33.24
N ASP A 81 1.51 0.80 33.30
CA ASP A 81 1.53 2.25 33.46
C ASP A 81 1.84 3.02 32.18
N GLU A 82 2.53 2.45 31.18
CA GLU A 82 2.75 3.11 29.88
C GLU A 82 2.90 2.11 28.72
N ALA A 83 1.98 2.14 27.76
CA ALA A 83 2.11 1.38 26.53
C ALA A 83 3.18 2.01 25.62
N LYS A 84 4.41 1.48 25.65
CA LYS A 84 5.47 1.90 24.73
C LYS A 84 5.30 1.20 23.37
N TYR A 85 5.30 1.99 22.29
CA TYR A 85 5.23 1.52 20.91
C TYR A 85 6.55 1.81 20.17
N THR A 86 7.01 0.85 19.37
CA THR A 86 8.02 1.09 18.33
C THR A 86 7.32 1.19 16.98
N VAL A 87 7.90 1.96 16.07
CA VAL A 87 7.51 1.93 14.66
C VAL A 87 8.46 0.99 13.95
N GLU A 88 7.92 -0.11 13.42
CA GLU A 88 8.65 -1.07 12.59
C GLU A 88 8.20 -0.85 11.13
N THR A 89 9.14 -0.73 10.20
CA THR A 89 8.83 -0.69 8.78
C THR A 89 8.90 -2.12 8.27
N ILE A 90 7.82 -2.62 7.67
CA ILE A 90 7.77 -3.95 7.07
C ILE A 90 7.55 -3.86 5.56
N PRO A 91 8.16 -4.76 4.77
CA PRO A 91 7.82 -4.88 3.35
C PRO A 91 6.42 -5.47 3.22
N ALA A 92 5.63 -4.89 2.32
CA ALA A 92 4.26 -5.29 2.05
C ALA A 92 3.98 -5.23 0.54
N TRP A 93 2.98 -5.97 0.10
CA TRP A 93 2.38 -5.78 -1.20
C TRP A 93 1.19 -4.83 -1.10
N GLU A 94 1.08 -3.95 -2.07
CA GLU A 94 -0.13 -3.17 -2.34
C GLU A 94 -0.74 -3.67 -3.65
N ILE A 95 -2.00 -4.07 -3.60
CA ILE A 95 -2.77 -4.59 -4.73
C ILE A 95 -3.94 -3.64 -4.95
N TYR A 96 -4.08 -3.13 -6.17
CA TYR A 96 -5.18 -2.26 -6.55
C TYR A 96 -6.07 -2.97 -7.56
N PHE A 97 -7.38 -2.98 -7.30
CA PHE A 97 -8.36 -3.61 -8.18
C PHE A 97 -9.53 -2.67 -8.42
N SER A 98 -9.78 -2.41 -9.69
CA SER A 98 -10.97 -1.72 -10.17
C SER A 98 -11.31 -2.22 -11.57
N VAL A 99 -12.59 -2.19 -11.90
CA VAL A 99 -13.08 -2.56 -13.22
C VAL A 99 -13.50 -1.30 -13.95
N TRP A 100 -12.78 -1.00 -15.02
CA TRP A 100 -13.09 0.06 -15.95
C TRP A 100 -13.66 -0.56 -17.23
N PRO A 101 -14.41 0.20 -18.04
CA PRO A 101 -14.59 -0.17 -19.44
C PRO A 101 -13.21 -0.23 -20.08
N ASN A 102 -12.62 -1.42 -20.18
CA ASN A 102 -11.45 -1.66 -21.02
C ASN A 102 -11.81 -1.14 -22.40
N GLY A 103 -10.97 -0.21 -22.91
CA GLY A 103 -11.13 0.52 -24.16
C GLY A 103 -12.49 0.32 -24.79
N LEU A 104 -13.40 1.31 -24.66
CA LEU A 104 -14.59 1.40 -25.50
C LEU A 104 -14.15 0.98 -26.91
N LYS A 105 -14.47 -0.26 -27.33
CA LYS A 105 -14.15 -0.73 -28.68
C LYS A 105 -14.60 0.38 -29.59
N GLU A 106 -13.87 0.68 -30.66
CA GLU A 106 -14.29 1.69 -31.64
C GLU A 106 -15.79 1.56 -31.93
N GLU A 107 -16.37 0.35 -32.02
CA GLU A 107 -17.84 0.14 -32.10
C GLU A 107 -18.74 0.81 -31.04
N TYR A 108 -18.28 1.05 -29.81
CA TYR A 108 -19.02 1.78 -28.77
C TYR A 108 -18.80 3.30 -28.88
N HIS A 109 -17.60 3.71 -29.34
CA HIS A 109 -17.35 5.09 -29.73
C HIS A 109 -18.14 5.42 -30.99
N ASP A 110 -18.05 4.63 -32.05
CA ASP A 110 -18.75 4.67 -33.32
C ASP A 110 -20.27 4.49 -33.19
N ARG A 111 -20.83 3.68 -32.30
CA ARG A 111 -22.30 3.70 -32.12
C ARG A 111 -22.82 5.00 -31.47
N LEU A 112 -21.96 5.70 -30.73
CA LEU A 112 -22.20 7.06 -30.22
C LEU A 112 -21.75 8.16 -31.21
N ILE A 113 -20.77 7.91 -32.09
CA ILE A 113 -20.04 8.87 -32.95
C ILE A 113 -20.35 8.71 -34.46
N GLU A 114 -20.68 7.54 -35.00
CA GLU A 114 -21.26 7.36 -36.37
C GLU A 114 -22.65 7.99 -36.48
N ASN A 115 -23.26 8.32 -35.34
CA ASN A 115 -24.41 9.21 -35.32
C ASN A 115 -24.00 10.68 -35.30
N TYR A 116 -22.74 11.06 -35.44
CA TYR A 116 -22.25 12.43 -35.21
C TYR A 116 -21.09 12.72 -36.17
N GLU A 117 -21.39 13.01 -37.44
CA GLU A 117 -20.38 13.55 -38.35
C GLU A 117 -20.03 14.98 -37.91
N GLN A 118 -18.80 15.16 -37.43
CA GLN A 118 -18.27 16.44 -36.99
C GLN A 118 -17.30 16.96 -38.06
N GLU A 119 -17.79 17.73 -39.03
CA GLU A 119 -16.91 18.46 -39.94
C GLU A 119 -16.37 19.72 -39.25
N VAL A 120 -15.07 19.72 -38.96
CA VAL A 120 -14.35 20.88 -38.45
C VAL A 120 -13.65 21.57 -39.62
N GLU A 121 -14.23 22.66 -40.12
CA GLU A 121 -13.52 23.55 -41.05
C GLU A 121 -12.56 24.46 -40.28
N TYR A 122 -11.26 24.21 -40.43
CA TYR A 122 -10.23 25.12 -39.96
C TYR A 122 -10.03 26.23 -40.99
N SER A 123 -10.25 27.49 -40.60
CA SER A 123 -9.75 28.62 -41.40
C SER A 123 -8.24 28.74 -41.14
N GLU A 124 -7.42 28.67 -42.20
CA GLU A 124 -5.94 28.68 -42.16
C GLU A 124 -5.29 29.90 -41.48
N LYS A 125 -6.06 30.88 -40.98
CA LYS A 125 -5.52 32.18 -40.56
C LYS A 125 -5.39 32.46 -39.06
N TRP A 126 -5.87 31.60 -38.15
CA TRP A 126 -5.83 31.92 -36.71
C TRP A 126 -5.67 30.68 -35.80
N CYS A 127 -4.45 30.45 -35.29
CA CYS A 127 -4.13 29.40 -34.30
C CYS A 127 -4.15 29.86 -32.84
N GLU A 128 -4.51 31.11 -32.50
CA GLU A 128 -4.25 31.59 -31.13
C GLU A 128 -5.44 32.04 -30.28
N ASN A 129 -6.67 32.20 -30.78
CA ASN A 129 -7.83 32.47 -29.91
C ASN A 129 -9.15 31.98 -30.56
N PHE A 130 -9.69 30.86 -30.06
CA PHE A 130 -10.91 30.22 -30.60
C PHE A 130 -12.19 31.05 -30.36
N PRO A 131 -13.11 31.07 -31.35
CA PRO A 131 -14.33 30.28 -31.19
C PRO A 131 -14.62 29.40 -32.41
N VAL A 132 -14.86 28.11 -32.16
CA VAL A 132 -15.36 27.14 -33.15
C VAL A 132 -16.88 27.29 -33.27
N SER A 133 -17.43 27.25 -34.49
CA SER A 133 -18.89 27.14 -34.69
C SER A 133 -19.24 25.74 -35.20
N TYR A 134 -20.31 25.16 -34.67
CA TYR A 134 -20.67 23.75 -34.83
C TYR A 134 -21.91 23.56 -35.71
N ARG A 135 -21.93 22.51 -36.54
CA ARG A 135 -23.15 21.99 -37.19
C ARG A 135 -23.24 20.48 -37.03
N GLU A 136 -24.44 20.00 -36.75
CA GLU A 136 -24.72 18.60 -36.41
C GLU A 136 -25.50 17.88 -37.54
N ARG A 137 -25.13 16.63 -37.86
CA ARG A 137 -25.97 15.67 -38.61
C ARG A 137 -25.79 14.24 -38.04
N HIS A 138 -26.86 13.45 -38.03
CA HIS A 138 -26.92 12.11 -37.39
C HIS A 138 -27.65 11.06 -38.29
N THR A 139 -27.08 9.87 -38.53
CA THR A 139 -27.53 8.92 -39.59
C THR A 139 -27.62 7.40 -39.24
N GLY A 140 -27.79 6.98 -37.98
CA GLY A 140 -27.78 5.55 -37.58
C GLY A 140 -29.13 4.77 -37.64
N ALA A 141 -29.03 3.46 -37.91
CA ALA A 141 -30.16 2.54 -38.18
C ALA A 141 -31.13 2.26 -37.00
N LEU A 142 -30.65 2.32 -35.74
CA LEU A 142 -31.49 2.11 -34.54
C LEU A 142 -32.49 3.27 -34.32
N ARG A 143 -32.14 4.48 -34.80
CA ARG A 143 -33.02 5.66 -34.81
C ARG A 143 -34.12 5.58 -35.88
N GLY A 144 -34.00 4.66 -36.84
CA GLY A 144 -35.00 4.40 -37.87
C GLY A 144 -36.19 3.57 -37.39
N TRP A 145 -36.02 2.78 -36.32
CA TRP A 145 -37.06 1.90 -35.79
C TRP A 145 -37.91 2.52 -34.67
N VAL A 146 -37.42 3.56 -34.01
CA VAL A 146 -38.09 4.19 -32.87
C VAL A 146 -38.10 5.71 -33.05
N PRO A 147 -39.25 6.41 -32.95
CA PRO A 147 -39.33 7.85 -33.14
C PRO A 147 -38.32 8.59 -32.25
N HIS A 148 -37.63 9.60 -32.79
CA HIS A 148 -36.57 10.37 -32.11
C HIS A 148 -36.90 10.76 -30.66
N ARG A 149 -38.16 11.17 -30.39
CA ARG A 149 -38.59 11.55 -29.04
C ARG A 149 -38.55 10.40 -28.04
N VAL A 150 -38.76 9.16 -28.48
CA VAL A 150 -38.74 7.96 -27.63
C VAL A 150 -37.32 7.48 -27.41
N PHE A 151 -36.46 7.54 -28.43
CA PHE A 151 -35.04 7.23 -28.27
C PHE A 151 -34.35 8.24 -27.34
N ASP A 152 -34.56 9.53 -27.58
CA ASP A 152 -34.05 10.61 -26.72
C ASP A 152 -34.70 10.60 -25.32
N PHE A 153 -35.89 10.00 -25.16
CA PHE A 153 -36.57 9.77 -23.87
C PHE A 153 -35.96 8.60 -23.08
N ILE A 154 -35.53 7.53 -23.77
CA ILE A 154 -34.92 6.36 -23.13
C ILE A 154 -33.45 6.60 -22.80
N PHE A 155 -32.70 7.26 -23.69
CA PHE A 155 -31.24 7.37 -23.62
C PHE A 155 -30.72 8.80 -23.37
N GLY A 156 -31.61 9.79 -23.35
CA GLY A 156 -31.25 11.21 -23.21
C GLY A 156 -30.80 11.85 -24.54
N LYS A 157 -30.86 13.18 -24.62
CA LYS A 157 -30.07 13.94 -25.59
C LYS A 157 -28.62 13.97 -25.09
N PRO A 158 -27.60 13.76 -25.94
CA PRO A 158 -26.21 13.92 -25.53
C PRO A 158 -25.94 15.41 -25.31
N GLU A 159 -26.16 15.92 -24.10
CA GLU A 159 -25.37 17.05 -23.63
C GLU A 159 -23.93 16.58 -23.54
N LEU A 160 -23.00 17.33 -24.17
CA LEU A 160 -21.54 17.16 -24.16
C LEU A 160 -21.13 16.10 -23.14
N VAL A 161 -20.81 14.90 -23.64
CA VAL A 161 -20.23 13.83 -22.84
C VAL A 161 -19.15 14.50 -21.99
N PRO A 162 -19.29 14.56 -20.65
CA PRO A 162 -18.23 15.13 -19.83
C PRO A 162 -16.98 14.33 -20.17
N GLU A 163 -15.89 15.03 -20.51
CA GLU A 163 -14.63 14.43 -20.94
C GLU A 163 -14.40 13.12 -20.20
N PRO A 164 -14.17 12.00 -20.92
CA PRO A 164 -14.18 10.69 -20.32
C PRO A 164 -13.35 10.70 -19.04
N ILE A 165 -13.90 10.11 -17.97
CA ILE A 165 -13.21 9.84 -16.70
C ILE A 165 -12.18 8.72 -16.94
N CYS A 166 -11.48 8.72 -18.08
CA CYS A 166 -10.40 7.80 -18.43
C CYS A 166 -9.09 8.15 -17.68
N PHE A 167 -9.07 9.25 -16.93
CA PHE A 167 -7.92 9.67 -16.13
C PHE A 167 -7.89 9.13 -14.69
N ILE A 168 -8.88 8.34 -14.27
CA ILE A 168 -8.81 7.66 -12.97
C ILE A 168 -8.22 6.27 -13.17
N LEU A 169 -6.89 6.19 -13.07
CA LEU A 169 -6.14 4.96 -12.75
C LEU A 169 -6.16 3.83 -13.80
N HIS A 170 -6.24 4.14 -15.10
CA HIS A 170 -5.36 3.41 -16.01
C HIS A 170 -4.06 4.21 -16.06
N PRO A 171 -2.92 3.69 -15.56
CA PRO A 171 -1.69 4.09 -16.22
C PRO A 171 -1.94 3.74 -17.70
N SER A 172 -1.99 4.75 -18.56
CA SER A 172 -1.84 4.51 -20.00
C SER A 172 -0.60 3.63 -20.21
N GLU A 173 -0.42 3.03 -21.39
CA GLU A 173 0.87 2.38 -21.69
C GLU A 173 2.05 3.29 -21.30
N GLU A 174 1.90 4.62 -21.49
CA GLU A 174 2.84 5.64 -21.03
C GLU A 174 3.00 5.73 -19.49
N GLY A 175 1.93 5.52 -18.71
CA GLY A 175 1.96 5.48 -17.25
C GLY A 175 2.62 4.22 -16.68
N ILE A 176 2.45 3.05 -17.33
CA ILE A 176 3.10 1.80 -16.94
C ILE A 176 4.59 1.90 -17.23
N VAL A 177 4.93 2.37 -18.44
CA VAL A 177 6.32 2.68 -18.84
C VAL A 177 6.95 3.71 -17.90
N CYS A 178 6.20 4.71 -17.41
CA CYS A 178 6.71 5.65 -16.42
C CYS A 178 7.01 5.00 -15.07
N MET A 179 6.23 4.00 -14.62
CA MET A 179 6.50 3.30 -13.36
C MET A 179 7.69 2.35 -13.46
N GLU A 180 7.80 1.57 -14.53
CA GLU A 180 8.97 0.70 -14.77
C GLU A 180 10.26 1.53 -14.87
N TYR A 181 10.23 2.62 -15.64
CA TYR A 181 11.36 3.55 -15.74
C TYR A 181 11.73 4.19 -14.39
N LEU A 182 10.74 4.45 -13.52
CA LEU A 182 11.00 4.98 -12.18
C LEU A 182 11.67 3.96 -11.28
N LEU A 183 11.24 2.70 -11.31
CA LEU A 183 11.88 1.62 -10.56
C LEU A 183 13.33 1.44 -10.99
N ASP A 184 13.59 1.43 -12.31
CA ASP A 184 14.95 1.35 -12.85
C ASP A 184 15.82 2.55 -12.41
N CYS A 185 15.24 3.76 -12.42
CA CYS A 185 15.93 4.96 -11.94
C CYS A 185 16.20 4.92 -10.43
N GLU A 186 15.30 4.37 -9.62
CA GLU A 186 15.47 4.22 -8.18
C GLU A 186 16.55 3.19 -7.85
N GLU A 187 16.57 2.04 -8.53
CA GLU A 187 17.64 1.05 -8.38
C GLU A 187 19.01 1.61 -8.80
N LYS A 188 19.05 2.36 -9.91
CA LYS A 188 20.27 3.04 -10.36
C LYS A 188 20.73 4.09 -9.35
N HIS A 189 19.79 4.85 -8.76
CA HIS A 189 20.09 5.86 -7.75
C HIS A 189 20.68 5.25 -6.48
N ASP A 190 20.10 4.16 -6.00
CA ASP A 190 20.61 3.42 -4.83
C ASP A 190 22.00 2.84 -5.08
N LEU A 191 22.26 2.27 -6.26
CA LEU A 191 23.58 1.75 -6.63
C LEU A 191 24.63 2.87 -6.65
N LEU A 192 24.26 4.02 -7.21
CA LEU A 192 25.15 5.16 -7.36
C LEU A 192 25.49 5.80 -6.00
N LEU A 193 24.51 5.88 -5.09
CA LEU A 193 24.75 6.32 -3.70
C LEU A 193 25.76 5.41 -2.98
N ARG A 194 25.66 4.08 -3.14
CA ARG A 194 26.64 3.15 -2.55
C ARG A 194 28.05 3.37 -3.10
N GLN A 195 28.17 3.60 -4.40
CA GLN A 195 29.47 3.87 -5.04
C GLN A 195 30.07 5.18 -4.51
N ILE A 196 29.27 6.23 -4.35
CA ILE A 196 29.69 7.50 -3.76
C ILE A 196 30.16 7.29 -2.32
N GLU A 197 29.40 6.56 -1.49
CA GLU A 197 29.77 6.28 -0.09
C GLU A 197 31.12 5.56 0.00
N GLU A 198 31.35 4.53 -0.83
CA GLU A 198 32.63 3.82 -0.90
C GLU A 198 33.80 4.72 -1.28
N LEU A 199 33.59 5.62 -2.25
CA LEU A 199 34.60 6.58 -2.69
C LEU A 199 34.87 7.66 -1.63
N ILE A 200 33.85 8.17 -0.95
CA ILE A 200 34.01 9.11 0.17
C ILE A 200 34.91 8.50 1.25
N VAL A 201 34.74 7.22 1.58
CA VAL A 201 35.59 6.52 2.55
C VAL A 201 37.05 6.47 2.07
N LYS A 202 37.30 6.20 0.78
CA LYS A 202 38.66 6.20 0.21
C LYS A 202 39.27 7.61 0.22
N THR A 203 38.52 8.61 -0.21
CA THR A 203 38.94 10.02 -0.23
C THR A 203 39.25 10.55 1.17
N ASN A 204 38.45 10.19 2.17
CA ASN A 204 38.71 10.56 3.56
C ASN A 204 40.03 9.98 4.10
N LYS A 205 40.43 8.78 3.66
CA LYS A 205 41.74 8.20 4.03
C LYS A 205 42.90 9.01 3.43
N VAL A 206 42.78 9.43 2.17
CA VAL A 206 43.78 10.28 1.49
C VAL A 206 43.90 11.64 2.19
N ASN A 207 42.77 12.27 2.51
CA ASN A 207 42.73 13.54 3.23
C ASN A 207 43.36 13.44 4.62
N LEU A 208 43.10 12.34 5.35
CA LEU A 208 43.71 12.08 6.64
C LEU A 208 45.24 11.93 6.53
N GLU A 209 45.72 11.17 5.54
CA GLU A 209 47.17 11.01 5.33
C GLU A 209 47.84 12.35 4.96
N SER A 210 47.19 13.15 4.10
CA SER A 210 47.65 14.50 3.75
C SER A 210 47.72 15.43 4.98
N LEU A 211 46.75 15.34 5.88
CA LEU A 211 46.72 16.08 7.14
C LEU A 211 47.85 15.65 8.08
N LEU A 212 48.11 14.34 8.20
CA LEU A 212 49.22 13.82 8.99
C LEU A 212 50.58 14.31 8.47
N ILE A 213 50.78 14.31 7.15
CA ILE A 213 51.98 14.87 6.52
C ILE A 213 52.11 16.37 6.81
N GLN A 214 51.01 17.13 6.73
CA GLN A 214 51.00 18.57 7.02
C GLN A 214 51.34 18.88 8.48
N ASN A 215 50.82 18.10 9.42
CA ASN A 215 51.14 18.24 10.84
C ASN A 215 52.62 17.96 11.11
N GLU A 216 53.19 16.97 10.42
CA GLU A 216 54.62 16.65 10.54
C GLU A 216 55.51 17.77 9.99
N ILE A 217 55.16 18.34 8.82
CA ILE A 217 55.84 19.54 8.27
C ILE A 217 55.79 20.69 9.30
N THR A 218 54.62 20.91 9.91
CA THR A 218 54.43 21.98 10.91
C THR A 218 55.28 21.73 12.16
N ARG A 219 55.39 20.47 12.60
CA ARG A 219 56.27 20.06 13.71
C ARG A 219 57.74 20.38 13.42
N LEU A 220 58.22 20.03 12.22
CA LEU A 220 59.59 20.32 11.78
C LEU A 220 59.87 21.82 11.71
N GLN A 221 58.94 22.61 11.17
CA GLN A 221 59.06 24.07 11.11
C GLN A 221 59.11 24.70 12.51
N ASN A 222 58.25 24.24 13.43
CA ASN A 222 58.27 24.69 14.82
C ASN A 222 59.58 24.33 15.53
N TYR A 223 60.12 23.13 15.28
CA TYR A 223 61.40 22.71 15.83
C TYR A 223 62.55 23.57 15.32
N LEU A 224 62.56 23.86 14.01
CA LEU A 224 63.55 24.74 13.38
C LEU A 224 63.53 26.16 13.96
N ASN A 225 62.35 26.70 14.25
CA ASN A 225 62.18 28.08 14.74
C ASN A 225 62.48 28.22 16.25
N LYS A 226 62.24 27.18 17.04
CA LYS A 226 62.32 27.24 18.51
C LYS A 226 63.73 27.01 19.05
N TRP A 227 64.57 26.26 18.33
CA TRP A 227 65.86 25.79 18.85
C TRP A 227 67.04 26.37 18.07
N ASN A 228 68.10 26.78 18.78
CA ASN A 228 69.37 27.22 18.18
C ASN A 228 70.17 26.01 17.67
N LEU A 229 69.75 25.47 16.53
CA LEU A 229 70.36 24.30 15.89
C LEU A 229 71.62 24.66 15.11
N SER A 230 72.54 23.71 14.96
CA SER A 230 73.68 23.85 14.04
C SER A 230 73.22 23.86 12.58
N GLU A 231 74.03 24.43 11.69
CA GLU A 231 73.70 24.52 10.26
C GLU A 231 73.49 23.14 9.59
N GLU A 232 74.20 22.11 10.04
CA GLU A 232 74.02 20.73 9.57
C GLU A 232 72.63 20.19 9.93
N HIS A 233 72.18 20.39 11.18
CA HIS A 233 70.84 19.98 11.60
C HIS A 233 69.73 20.76 10.87
N LYS A 234 69.93 22.07 10.65
CA LYS A 234 68.99 22.87 9.85
C LYS A 234 68.87 22.37 8.42
N LYS A 235 69.98 21.96 7.79
CA LYS A 235 69.97 21.37 6.44
C LYS A 235 69.25 20.03 6.42
N ALA A 236 69.47 19.17 7.40
CA ALA A 236 68.80 17.87 7.51
C ALA A 236 67.27 18.04 7.64
N ILE A 237 66.80 18.90 8.55
CA ILE A 237 65.36 19.18 8.75
C ILE A 237 64.72 19.75 7.48
N LYS A 238 65.39 20.69 6.79
CA LYS A 238 64.87 21.23 5.52
C LYS A 238 64.79 20.18 4.41
N SER A 239 65.74 19.25 4.36
CA SER A 239 65.71 18.14 3.42
C SER A 239 64.51 17.21 3.69
N GLU A 240 64.25 16.90 4.95
CA GLU A 240 63.10 16.08 5.37
C GLU A 240 61.77 16.80 5.10
N GLU A 241 61.67 18.10 5.42
CA GLU A 241 60.51 18.94 5.08
C GLU A 241 60.21 18.91 3.58
N ASN A 242 61.24 19.04 2.73
CA ASN A 242 61.08 18.98 1.29
C ASN A 242 60.64 17.59 0.80
N ALA A 243 61.15 16.52 1.41
CA ALA A 243 60.73 15.16 1.10
C ALA A 243 59.25 14.93 1.45
N LEU A 244 58.78 15.45 2.59
CA LEU A 244 57.38 15.39 3.00
C LEU A 244 56.47 16.23 2.10
N LYS A 245 56.90 17.43 1.69
CA LYS A 245 56.18 18.25 0.70
C LYS A 245 56.02 17.50 -0.62
N LEU A 246 57.08 16.89 -1.12
CA LEU A 246 57.03 16.08 -2.34
C LEU A 246 56.11 14.87 -2.17
N LYS A 247 56.16 14.19 -1.02
CA LYS A 247 55.24 13.07 -0.70
C LYS A 247 53.78 13.53 -0.71
N LYS A 248 53.49 14.71 -0.14
CA LYS A 248 52.14 15.29 -0.15
C LYS A 248 51.66 15.61 -1.56
N CYS A 249 52.51 16.19 -2.41
CA CYS A 249 52.20 16.45 -3.82
C CYS A 249 51.89 15.14 -4.57
N LYS A 250 52.76 14.13 -4.45
CA LYS A 250 52.54 12.82 -5.08
C LYS A 250 51.26 12.13 -4.59
N LEU A 251 50.98 12.18 -3.29
CA LEU A 251 49.75 11.64 -2.73
C LEU A 251 48.51 12.27 -3.37
N HIS A 252 48.53 13.58 -3.67
CA HIS A 252 47.43 14.26 -4.35
C HIS A 252 47.38 13.91 -5.85
N GLU A 253 48.52 13.91 -6.54
CA GLU A 253 48.62 13.57 -7.97
C GLU A 253 48.15 12.14 -8.24
N ASP A 254 48.63 11.17 -7.45
CA ASP A 254 48.31 9.75 -7.60
C ASP A 254 46.82 9.44 -7.33
N ASN A 255 46.16 10.28 -6.51
CA ASN A 255 44.75 10.13 -6.18
C ASN A 255 43.84 11.12 -6.94
N GLN A 256 44.38 11.96 -7.83
CA GLN A 256 43.57 12.88 -8.64
C GLN A 256 42.42 12.17 -9.39
N PRO A 257 42.62 11.00 -10.03
CA PRO A 257 41.54 10.27 -10.70
C PRO A 257 40.41 9.82 -9.75
N LEU A 258 40.73 9.57 -8.47
CA LEU A 258 39.75 9.21 -7.45
C LEU A 258 38.83 10.40 -7.14
N PHE A 259 39.40 11.60 -6.99
CA PHE A 259 38.64 12.82 -6.77
C PHE A 259 37.76 13.17 -7.97
N ASP A 260 38.32 13.09 -9.18
CA ASP A 260 37.59 13.35 -10.42
C ASP A 260 36.40 12.37 -10.58
N THR A 261 36.62 11.08 -10.32
CA THR A 261 35.55 10.05 -10.36
C THR A 261 34.45 10.32 -9.33
N LEU A 262 34.81 10.77 -8.12
CA LEU A 262 33.84 11.10 -7.09
C LEU A 262 33.00 12.32 -7.51
N GLU A 263 33.63 13.35 -8.09
CA GLU A 263 32.94 14.53 -8.59
C GLU A 263 31.95 14.18 -9.72
N ASP A 264 32.37 13.36 -10.68
CA ASP A 264 31.51 12.89 -11.77
C ASP A 264 30.28 12.11 -11.27
N LEU A 265 30.48 11.20 -10.30
CA LEU A 265 29.38 10.42 -9.73
C LEU A 265 28.42 11.30 -8.92
N VAL A 266 28.92 12.26 -8.15
CA VAL A 266 28.06 13.22 -7.43
C VAL A 266 27.23 14.05 -8.42
N ALA A 267 27.81 14.48 -9.54
CA ALA A 267 27.07 15.18 -10.59
C ALA A 267 25.98 14.30 -11.25
N GLU A 268 26.27 13.02 -11.48
CA GLU A 268 25.28 12.06 -11.99
C GLU A 268 24.15 11.80 -10.97
N GLU A 269 24.46 11.69 -9.68
CA GLU A 269 23.49 11.57 -8.58
C GLU A 269 22.52 12.75 -8.60
N GLU A 270 23.03 13.97 -8.65
CA GLU A 270 22.19 15.17 -8.62
C GLU A 270 21.24 15.21 -9.83
N LYS A 271 21.73 14.84 -11.01
CA LYS A 271 20.93 14.77 -12.24
C LYS A 271 19.83 13.72 -12.12
N LEU A 272 20.16 12.54 -11.59
CA LEU A 272 19.20 11.45 -11.41
C LEU A 272 18.16 11.79 -10.32
N SER A 273 18.58 12.41 -9.22
CA SER A 273 17.74 12.87 -8.13
C SER A 273 16.74 13.94 -8.59
N ARG A 274 17.18 14.91 -9.41
CA ARG A 274 16.28 15.88 -10.07
C ARG A 274 15.27 15.18 -10.97
N THR A 275 15.71 14.23 -11.80
CA THR A 275 14.83 13.46 -12.70
C THR A 275 13.79 12.67 -11.91
N LEU A 276 14.19 11.96 -10.86
CA LEU A 276 13.29 11.24 -9.96
C LEU A 276 12.28 12.18 -9.30
N LYS A 277 12.73 13.35 -8.83
CA LYS A 277 11.86 14.36 -8.22
C LYS A 277 10.82 14.87 -9.22
N GLU A 278 11.22 15.20 -10.44
CA GLU A 278 10.32 15.65 -11.50
C GLU A 278 9.32 14.57 -11.90
N LYS A 279 9.78 13.33 -12.09
CA LYS A 279 8.91 12.19 -12.43
C LYS A 279 7.95 11.83 -11.30
N ARG A 280 8.41 11.86 -10.04
CA ARG A 280 7.54 11.71 -8.86
C ARG A 280 6.54 12.85 -8.75
N ALA A 281 6.93 14.09 -9.03
CA ALA A 281 6.01 15.23 -9.05
C ALA A 281 4.98 15.09 -10.19
N MET A 282 5.39 14.56 -11.34
CA MET A 282 4.52 14.25 -12.46
C MET A 282 3.52 13.14 -12.10
N LEU A 283 3.99 12.03 -11.53
CA LEU A 283 3.13 10.97 -11.00
C LEU A 283 2.21 11.47 -9.89
N GLN A 284 2.71 12.29 -8.97
CA GLN A 284 1.89 12.93 -7.94
C GLN A 284 0.87 13.87 -8.56
N LYS A 285 1.19 14.55 -9.66
CA LYS A 285 0.24 15.37 -10.42
C LYS A 285 -0.83 14.49 -11.07
N TYR A 286 -0.47 13.36 -11.68
CA TYR A 286 -1.41 12.37 -12.18
C TYR A 286 -2.26 11.73 -11.07
N ALA A 287 -1.66 11.47 -9.90
CA ALA A 287 -2.38 11.01 -8.71
C ALA A 287 -3.27 12.11 -8.10
N SER A 288 -2.88 13.38 -8.20
CA SER A 288 -3.63 14.54 -7.68
C SER A 288 -4.66 15.11 -8.66
N ILE A 289 -4.68 14.65 -9.91
CA ILE A 289 -5.82 14.83 -10.82
C ILE A 289 -6.98 13.92 -10.35
N GLY A 290 -6.69 12.87 -9.57
CA GLY A 290 -7.70 12.11 -8.84
C GLY A 290 -8.26 12.89 -7.65
N ARG A 291 -9.58 13.08 -7.61
CA ARG A 291 -10.26 13.48 -6.36
C ARG A 291 -9.95 12.41 -5.30
N ASN A 292 -9.74 12.79 -4.04
CA ASN A 292 -9.70 11.81 -2.96
C ASN A 292 -11.04 11.04 -2.92
N PRO A 293 -11.04 9.75 -2.51
CA PRO A 293 -12.29 9.04 -2.32
C PRO A 293 -13.14 9.80 -1.29
N SER A 294 -14.39 10.06 -1.65
CA SER A 294 -15.37 10.66 -0.74
C SER A 294 -15.61 9.82 0.51
N GLN A 295 -15.43 8.50 0.41
CA GLN A 295 -15.49 7.57 1.53
C GLN A 295 -14.39 6.53 1.41
N LEU A 296 -13.77 6.23 2.55
CA LEU A 296 -12.75 5.21 2.72
C LEU A 296 -13.20 4.29 3.85
N ILE A 297 -13.42 3.02 3.55
CA ILE A 297 -13.85 2.03 4.54
C ILE A 297 -12.78 0.96 4.67
N TYR A 298 -12.36 0.69 5.90
CA TYR A 298 -11.29 -0.25 6.18
C TYR A 298 -11.83 -1.58 6.72
N LEU A 299 -11.46 -2.68 6.08
CA LEU A 299 -11.85 -4.04 6.44
C LEU A 299 -10.59 -4.87 6.77
N PRO A 300 -10.51 -5.49 7.94
CA PRO A 300 -9.33 -6.27 8.31
C PRO A 300 -9.28 -7.58 7.53
N LEU A 301 -8.06 -8.05 7.21
CA LEU A 301 -7.83 -9.39 6.70
C LEU A 301 -7.56 -10.35 7.86
N THR A 302 -7.95 -11.61 7.69
CA THR A 302 -7.66 -12.68 8.66
C THR A 302 -6.16 -12.93 8.80
N THR A 303 -5.38 -12.74 7.74
CA THR A 303 -3.92 -12.96 7.73
C THR A 303 -3.14 -11.80 8.34
N SER A 304 -3.66 -10.57 8.30
CA SER A 304 -2.89 -9.37 8.68
C SER A 304 -3.05 -8.95 10.14
N THR A 305 -4.04 -9.50 10.83
CA THR A 305 -4.42 -9.06 12.17
C THR A 305 -4.41 -10.23 13.15
N LYS A 306 -4.22 -9.96 14.44
CA LYS A 306 -4.44 -10.97 15.51
C LYS A 306 -5.94 -11.30 15.70
N LEU A 307 -6.78 -10.80 14.81
CA LEU A 307 -8.21 -11.06 14.80
C LEU A 307 -8.42 -12.44 14.20
N SER A 308 -9.39 -13.19 14.73
CA SER A 308 -9.69 -14.50 14.14
C SER A 308 -10.74 -14.39 13.04
N TYR A 309 -11.42 -13.25 12.95
CA TYR A 309 -12.38 -12.96 11.90
C TYR A 309 -11.91 -11.74 11.08
N GLY A 310 -11.95 -11.90 9.77
CA GLY A 310 -11.59 -10.89 8.78
C GLY A 310 -11.90 -11.41 7.38
N LEU A 311 -11.51 -10.63 6.38
CA LEU A 311 -11.63 -11.06 4.98
C LEU A 311 -10.51 -12.03 4.60
N SER A 312 -10.85 -12.97 3.72
CA SER A 312 -9.95 -14.01 3.22
C SER A 312 -9.31 -13.58 1.91
N LEU A 313 -7.98 -13.45 1.90
CA LEU A 313 -7.23 -12.92 0.76
C LEU A 313 -7.36 -13.78 -0.51
N GLU A 314 -7.12 -15.09 -0.41
CA GLU A 314 -7.09 -15.97 -1.59
C GLU A 314 -8.44 -15.99 -2.35
N PRO A 315 -9.60 -16.15 -1.71
CA PRO A 315 -10.89 -16.04 -2.37
C PRO A 315 -11.10 -14.69 -3.09
N MET A 316 -10.66 -13.58 -2.48
CA MET A 316 -10.73 -12.26 -3.09
C MET A 316 -9.87 -12.20 -4.35
N LEU A 317 -8.59 -12.60 -4.28
CA LEU A 317 -7.68 -12.58 -5.43
C LEU A 317 -8.14 -13.49 -6.56
N LYS A 318 -8.70 -14.66 -6.24
CA LYS A 318 -9.29 -15.57 -7.22
C LYS A 318 -10.51 -14.94 -7.91
N CYS A 319 -11.36 -14.24 -7.16
CA CYS A 319 -12.50 -13.51 -7.72
C CYS A 319 -12.04 -12.34 -8.60
N MET A 320 -11.07 -11.53 -8.15
CA MET A 320 -10.46 -10.47 -8.94
C MET A 320 -9.88 -11.00 -10.26
N GLN A 321 -9.15 -12.11 -10.21
CA GLN A 321 -8.57 -12.75 -11.40
C GLN A 321 -9.67 -13.24 -12.35
N LYS A 322 -10.74 -13.84 -11.82
CA LYS A 322 -11.89 -14.28 -12.63
C LYS A 322 -12.50 -13.08 -13.34
N ILE A 323 -12.82 -12.03 -12.60
CA ILE A 323 -13.41 -10.80 -13.16
C ILE A 323 -12.47 -10.23 -14.23
N ALA A 324 -11.18 -10.03 -13.93
CA ALA A 324 -10.21 -9.46 -14.86
C ALA A 324 -10.05 -10.24 -16.17
N LYS A 325 -10.27 -11.57 -16.15
CA LYS A 325 -10.23 -12.43 -17.36
C LYS A 325 -11.51 -12.40 -18.19
N ASP A 326 -12.64 -12.06 -17.58
CA ASP A 326 -13.99 -12.26 -18.12
C ASP A 326 -14.66 -10.93 -18.52
N VAL A 327 -13.91 -9.82 -18.61
CA VAL A 327 -14.49 -8.48 -18.70
C VAL A 327 -14.99 -8.15 -20.12
N ASP A 328 -16.26 -8.45 -20.38
CA ASP A 328 -17.13 -7.55 -21.13
C ASP A 328 -17.77 -6.58 -20.12
N PHE A 329 -17.17 -5.40 -19.96
CA PHE A 329 -17.67 -4.37 -19.05
C PHE A 329 -19.10 -3.99 -19.43
N ASN A 330 -20.00 -3.96 -18.43
CA ASN A 330 -21.36 -3.48 -18.64
C ASN A 330 -21.74 -2.54 -17.50
N ILE A 331 -22.09 -1.30 -17.83
CA ILE A 331 -22.41 -0.27 -16.82
C ILE A 331 -23.57 -0.65 -15.90
N VAL A 332 -24.48 -1.51 -16.40
CA VAL A 332 -25.65 -2.01 -15.66
C VAL A 332 -25.27 -3.27 -14.87
N PHE A 333 -24.63 -4.24 -15.51
CA PHE A 333 -24.45 -5.60 -14.96
C PHE A 333 -23.08 -5.88 -14.36
N ASN A 334 -22.01 -5.38 -14.98
CA ASN A 334 -20.62 -5.70 -14.66
C ASN A 334 -19.83 -4.39 -14.51
N ASN A 335 -20.30 -3.51 -13.63
CA ASN A 335 -19.65 -2.22 -13.35
C ASN A 335 -18.65 -2.33 -12.20
N CYS A 336 -17.90 -1.26 -11.95
CA CYS A 336 -16.90 -1.20 -10.88
C CYS A 336 -17.47 -1.51 -9.49
N SER A 337 -18.68 -1.05 -9.18
CA SER A 337 -19.34 -1.30 -7.89
C SER A 337 -19.71 -2.78 -7.75
N HIS A 338 -20.24 -3.39 -8.81
CA HIS A 338 -20.54 -4.82 -8.82
C HIS A 338 -19.28 -5.67 -8.61
N ALA A 339 -18.21 -5.36 -9.35
CA ALA A 339 -16.94 -6.07 -9.21
C ALA A 339 -16.36 -5.97 -7.79
N VAL A 340 -16.37 -4.78 -7.19
CA VAL A 340 -15.93 -4.58 -5.80
C VAL A 340 -16.81 -5.37 -4.83
N HIS A 341 -18.13 -5.36 -5.03
CA HIS A 341 -19.08 -6.09 -4.21
C HIS A 341 -18.83 -7.61 -4.27
N GLU A 342 -18.69 -8.20 -5.47
CA GLU A 342 -18.40 -9.62 -5.65
C GLU A 342 -17.08 -10.03 -4.97
N VAL A 343 -16.04 -9.22 -5.11
CA VAL A 343 -14.75 -9.50 -4.50
C VAL A 343 -14.85 -9.47 -2.97
N LEU A 344 -15.55 -8.49 -2.40
CA LEU A 344 -15.77 -8.44 -0.96
C LEU A 344 -16.58 -9.65 -0.46
N LEU A 345 -17.63 -10.05 -1.18
CA LEU A 345 -18.43 -11.24 -0.88
C LEU A 345 -17.60 -12.53 -0.93
N ALA A 346 -16.67 -12.64 -1.88
CA ALA A 346 -15.73 -13.75 -1.96
C ALA A 346 -14.82 -13.80 -0.70
N GLY A 347 -14.38 -12.64 -0.22
CA GLY A 347 -13.58 -12.53 1.01
C GLY A 347 -14.31 -12.95 2.29
N CYS A 348 -15.64 -12.96 2.29
CA CYS A 348 -16.46 -13.28 3.46
C CYS A 348 -16.56 -14.78 3.79
N GLU A 349 -15.85 -15.68 3.10
CA GLU A 349 -16.00 -17.14 3.26
C GLU A 349 -15.96 -17.62 4.73
N VAL A 350 -14.99 -17.14 5.52
CA VAL A 350 -14.85 -17.48 6.95
C VAL A 350 -15.93 -16.84 7.82
N LEU A 351 -16.47 -15.70 7.40
CA LEU A 351 -17.53 -14.98 8.10
C LEU A 351 -18.91 -15.57 7.84
N LYS A 352 -19.10 -16.36 6.76
CA LYS A 352 -20.41 -16.88 6.35
C LYS A 352 -21.11 -17.66 7.46
N SER A 353 -20.41 -18.61 8.09
CA SER A 353 -21.00 -19.40 9.19
C SER A 353 -21.39 -18.52 10.37
N PHE A 354 -20.53 -17.58 10.76
CA PHE A 354 -20.81 -16.65 11.86
C PHE A 354 -22.00 -15.73 11.57
N MET A 355 -22.06 -15.18 10.36
CA MET A 355 -23.14 -14.29 9.93
C MET A 355 -24.50 -15.01 9.91
N ILE A 356 -24.51 -16.28 9.48
CA ILE A 356 -25.71 -17.13 9.48
C ILE A 356 -26.14 -17.48 10.90
N GLU A 357 -25.22 -17.94 11.75
CA GLU A 357 -25.53 -18.40 13.12
C GLU A 357 -25.95 -17.24 14.03
N GLY A 358 -25.32 -16.08 13.90
CA GLY A 358 -25.62 -14.92 14.73
C GLY A 358 -26.84 -14.12 14.29
N ASN A 359 -27.50 -14.51 13.19
CA ASN A 359 -28.63 -13.80 12.59
C ASN A 359 -28.34 -12.31 12.32
N PHE A 360 -27.06 -11.96 12.18
CA PHE A 360 -26.60 -10.58 12.01
C PHE A 360 -27.00 -10.04 10.64
N LEU A 361 -27.09 -10.93 9.64
CA LEU A 361 -27.28 -10.58 8.24
C LEU A 361 -28.02 -11.72 7.52
N GLN A 362 -29.19 -11.46 6.93
CA GLN A 362 -29.74 -12.40 5.96
C GLN A 362 -28.93 -12.24 4.67
N PHE A 363 -28.19 -13.27 4.26
CA PHE A 363 -27.36 -13.24 3.05
C PHE A 363 -28.16 -12.89 1.77
N SER A 364 -29.48 -13.09 1.80
CA SER A 364 -30.43 -12.66 0.76
C SER A 364 -30.47 -11.14 0.57
N ASP A 365 -30.24 -10.37 1.63
CA ASP A 365 -30.26 -8.90 1.60
C ASP A 365 -29.01 -8.31 0.93
N PHE A 366 -27.99 -9.15 0.71
CA PHE A 366 -26.71 -8.80 0.10
C PHE A 366 -26.55 -9.35 -1.32
N TYR A 367 -27.58 -10.00 -1.87
CA TYR A 367 -27.51 -10.29 -3.29
C TYR A 367 -27.36 -8.97 -4.04
N PRO A 368 -26.38 -8.89 -4.95
CA PRO A 368 -26.17 -7.70 -5.74
C PRO A 368 -27.52 -7.32 -6.34
N SER A 369 -28.01 -6.14 -5.97
CA SER A 369 -29.14 -5.58 -6.67
C SER A 369 -28.76 -5.50 -8.14
N PHE A 370 -29.73 -5.62 -9.04
CA PHE A 370 -29.51 -5.53 -10.50
C PHE A 370 -28.67 -4.30 -10.92
N LEU A 371 -28.52 -3.31 -10.04
CA LEU A 371 -27.69 -2.12 -10.17
C LEU A 371 -26.85 -1.90 -8.90
N ASP A 372 -25.69 -2.56 -8.81
CA ASP A 372 -24.73 -2.20 -7.77
C ASP A 372 -24.18 -0.80 -8.02
N ARG A 373 -24.14 0.01 -6.95
CA ARG A 373 -23.76 1.42 -6.96
C ARG A 373 -22.77 1.73 -5.85
N PRO A 374 -22.01 2.83 -5.95
CA PRO A 374 -21.04 3.17 -4.93
C PRO A 374 -21.61 3.33 -3.52
N SER A 375 -22.82 3.88 -3.39
CA SER A 375 -23.51 3.98 -2.10
C SER A 375 -23.92 2.62 -1.51
N ILE A 376 -24.27 1.65 -2.36
CA ILE A 376 -24.61 0.28 -1.93
C ILE A 376 -23.35 -0.41 -1.44
N VAL A 377 -22.26 -0.32 -2.19
CA VAL A 377 -20.94 -0.86 -1.80
C VAL A 377 -20.47 -0.21 -0.50
N ALA A 378 -20.67 1.10 -0.32
CA ALA A 378 -20.35 1.79 0.93
C ALA A 378 -21.12 1.21 2.12
N SER A 379 -22.45 1.12 1.99
CA SER A 379 -23.30 0.59 3.05
C SER A 379 -22.95 -0.87 3.36
N PHE A 380 -22.72 -1.68 2.32
CA PHE A 380 -22.29 -3.06 2.47
C PHE A 380 -20.97 -3.17 3.22
N ALA A 381 -19.95 -2.42 2.80
CA ALA A 381 -18.65 -2.45 3.45
C ALA A 381 -18.73 -1.96 4.92
N GLN A 382 -19.58 -0.98 5.25
CA GLN A 382 -19.80 -0.56 6.63
C GLN A 382 -20.47 -1.66 7.48
N GLN A 383 -21.49 -2.32 6.93
CA GLN A 383 -22.16 -3.43 7.61
C GLN A 383 -21.21 -4.61 7.82
N LEU A 384 -20.39 -4.92 6.82
CA LEU A 384 -19.34 -5.93 6.89
C LEU A 384 -18.27 -5.58 7.93
N GLN A 385 -17.86 -4.31 8.01
CA GLN A 385 -16.94 -3.82 9.04
C GLN A 385 -17.51 -4.05 10.44
N ALA A 386 -18.77 -3.68 10.67
CA ALA A 386 -19.45 -3.87 11.95
C ALA A 386 -19.55 -5.36 12.32
N ALA A 387 -19.96 -6.21 11.37
CA ALA A 387 -20.05 -7.66 11.57
C ALA A 387 -18.70 -8.29 11.95
N ILE A 388 -17.60 -7.85 11.32
CA ILE A 388 -16.25 -8.34 11.68
C ILE A 388 -15.86 -7.90 13.10
N ILE A 389 -16.18 -6.66 13.50
CA ILE A 389 -15.90 -6.15 14.84
C ILE A 389 -16.66 -6.98 15.88
N ASP A 390 -17.96 -7.20 15.66
CA ASP A 390 -18.81 -7.95 16.58
C ASP A 390 -18.38 -9.42 16.69
N ALA A 391 -18.01 -10.05 15.57
CA ALA A 391 -17.48 -11.42 15.56
C ALA A 391 -16.23 -11.58 16.40
N ASN A 392 -15.27 -10.65 16.27
CA ASN A 392 -14.05 -10.66 17.05
C ASN A 392 -14.31 -10.35 18.54
N LYS A 393 -15.27 -9.47 18.84
CA LYS A 393 -15.67 -9.18 20.23
C LYS A 393 -16.26 -10.41 20.92
N MET A 394 -17.23 -11.08 20.28
CA MET A 394 -17.84 -12.30 20.82
C MET A 394 -16.81 -13.41 21.04
N GLN A 395 -15.85 -13.54 20.13
CA GLN A 395 -14.79 -14.52 20.31
C GLN A 395 -13.90 -14.20 21.50
N PHE A 396 -13.56 -12.93 21.70
CA PHE A 396 -12.76 -12.50 22.84
C PHE A 396 -13.48 -12.75 24.17
N GLU A 397 -14.78 -12.47 24.23
CA GLU A 397 -15.65 -12.78 25.37
C GLU A 397 -15.68 -14.29 25.64
N ASN A 398 -15.94 -15.11 24.62
CA ASN A 398 -15.92 -16.58 24.72
C ASN A 398 -14.57 -17.14 25.19
N GLN A 399 -13.45 -16.55 24.76
CA GLN A 399 -12.12 -16.95 25.22
C GLN A 399 -11.87 -16.56 26.68
N THR A 400 -12.42 -15.42 27.12
CA THR A 400 -12.30 -14.93 28.49
C THR A 400 -13.12 -15.79 29.43
N GLU A 401 -14.37 -16.09 29.10
CA GLU A 401 -15.22 -17.00 29.87
C GLU A 401 -14.61 -18.39 30.01
N LYS A 402 -14.05 -18.96 28.93
CA LYS A 402 -13.35 -20.25 28.99
C LYS A 402 -12.13 -20.21 29.93
N LYS A 403 -11.38 -19.11 29.95
CA LYS A 403 -10.24 -18.93 30.87
C LYS A 403 -10.71 -18.78 32.31
N GLU A 404 -11.79 -18.05 32.56
CA GLU A 404 -12.39 -17.90 33.89
C GLU A 404 -12.93 -19.23 34.40
N GLN A 405 -13.66 -19.98 33.58
CA GLN A 405 -14.14 -21.32 33.93
C GLN A 405 -12.99 -22.29 34.21
N LYS A 406 -11.90 -22.23 33.44
CA LYS A 406 -10.70 -23.04 33.70
C LYS A 406 -10.03 -22.63 35.02
N THR A 407 -10.00 -21.34 35.33
CA THR A 407 -9.44 -20.80 36.57
C THR A 407 -10.29 -21.21 37.78
N LEU A 408 -11.61 -21.09 37.68
CA LEU A 408 -12.58 -21.56 38.68
C LEU A 408 -12.47 -23.07 38.92
N LYS A 409 -12.38 -23.89 37.85
CA LYS A 409 -12.13 -25.33 37.99
C LYS A 409 -10.81 -25.60 38.71
N THR A 410 -9.73 -24.92 38.33
CA THR A 410 -8.42 -25.11 38.99
C THR A 410 -8.45 -24.70 40.46
N GLN A 411 -9.10 -23.58 40.80
CA GLN A 411 -9.28 -23.12 42.18
C GLN A 411 -10.18 -24.06 43.00
N SER A 412 -11.19 -24.69 42.40
CA SER A 412 -12.05 -25.67 43.09
C SER A 412 -11.32 -26.98 43.42
N TRP A 413 -10.31 -27.36 42.62
CA TRP A 413 -9.53 -28.58 42.83
C TRP A 413 -8.43 -28.41 43.89
N MET A 414 -7.89 -27.20 44.09
CA MET A 414 -6.80 -26.96 45.04
C MET A 414 -7.15 -27.27 46.51
N PRO A 415 -8.33 -26.90 47.05
CA PRO A 415 -8.73 -27.28 48.41
C PRO A 415 -8.91 -28.79 48.59
N ALA A 416 -9.47 -29.48 47.59
CA ALA A 416 -9.67 -30.93 47.63
C ALA A 416 -8.33 -31.68 47.61
N TYR A 417 -7.39 -31.24 46.78
CA TYR A 417 -6.04 -31.80 46.74
C TYR A 417 -5.25 -31.47 48.02
N GLY A 418 -5.37 -30.24 48.54
CA GLY A 418 -4.79 -29.85 49.82
C GLY A 418 -5.32 -30.68 51.00
N ALA A 419 -6.63 -30.96 51.03
CA ALA A 419 -7.25 -31.82 52.04
C ALA A 419 -6.78 -33.28 51.95
N GLN A 420 -6.61 -33.82 50.73
CA GLN A 420 -6.06 -35.16 50.54
C GLN A 420 -4.60 -35.27 50.97
N ILE A 421 -3.77 -34.25 50.70
CA ILE A 421 -2.40 -34.19 51.20
C ILE A 421 -2.38 -34.08 52.73
N ALA A 422 -3.18 -33.20 53.31
CA ALA A 422 -3.27 -33.05 54.78
C ALA A 422 -3.71 -34.35 55.46
N ALA A 423 -4.68 -35.08 54.87
CA ALA A 423 -5.11 -36.39 55.37
C ALA A 423 -4.01 -37.46 55.27
N LYS A 424 -3.23 -37.47 54.17
CA LYS A 424 -2.07 -38.37 54.03
C LYS A 424 -0.94 -38.04 55.00
N VAL A 425 -0.71 -36.75 55.27
CA VAL A 425 0.28 -36.32 56.27
C VAL A 425 -0.19 -36.70 57.67
N ALA A 426 -1.44 -36.43 58.05
CA ALA A 426 -1.98 -36.79 59.36
C ALA A 426 -1.94 -38.30 59.63
N THR A 427 -2.27 -39.12 58.63
CA THR A 427 -2.17 -40.59 58.75
C THR A 427 -0.73 -41.07 58.86
N ALA A 428 0.22 -40.43 58.16
CA ALA A 428 1.64 -40.72 58.33
C ALA A 428 2.15 -40.33 59.74
N THR A 429 1.75 -39.17 60.27
CA THR A 429 2.13 -38.72 61.63
C THR A 429 1.60 -39.66 62.71
N LEU A 430 0.33 -40.07 62.61
CA LEU A 430 -0.27 -41.07 63.51
C LEU A 430 0.45 -42.43 63.44
N SER A 431 0.92 -42.83 62.25
CA SER A 431 1.69 -44.06 62.12
C SER A 431 3.07 -43.96 62.78
N SER A 432 3.73 -42.80 62.75
CA SER A 432 5.02 -42.58 63.42
C SER A 432 4.93 -42.48 64.94
N GLU A 433 3.85 -41.95 65.50
CA GLU A 433 3.63 -41.92 66.95
C GLU A 433 3.30 -43.31 67.53
N SER A 434 2.67 -44.18 66.74
CA SER A 434 2.41 -45.57 67.14
C SER A 434 3.67 -46.43 67.30
N VAL A 435 4.78 -46.02 66.67
CA VAL A 435 6.10 -46.67 66.79
C VAL A 435 6.85 -46.20 68.04
N LEU A 436 6.64 -44.97 68.50
CA LEU A 436 7.28 -44.43 69.71
C LEU A 436 6.60 -44.87 71.02
N CYS A 437 5.32 -45.25 70.99
CA CYS A 437 4.61 -45.75 72.19
C CYS A 437 4.80 -47.25 72.47
N ARG A 438 5.47 -48.01 71.60
CA ARG A 438 5.74 -49.45 71.81
C ARG A 438 7.09 -49.77 72.45
N SER A 439 7.92 -48.77 72.73
CA SER A 439 9.25 -48.97 73.33
C SER A 439 9.34 -48.72 74.85
N SER A 440 8.25 -48.40 75.55
CA SER A 440 8.30 -47.99 76.96
C SER A 440 7.58 -48.89 77.97
N LEU A 441 7.13 -50.09 77.59
CA LEU A 441 6.56 -51.07 78.53
C LEU A 441 7.27 -52.42 78.44
N LYS A 442 8.46 -52.47 79.04
CA LYS A 442 9.10 -53.66 79.60
C LYS A 442 9.92 -53.22 80.83
N VAL A 443 9.28 -53.22 82.00
CA VAL A 443 9.87 -53.61 83.29
C VAL A 443 8.76 -54.28 84.09
#